data_AF-A0A6G1GWK2-F1
#
_entry.id   AF-A0A6G1GWK2-F1
#
_cell.length_a   1.000
_cell.length_b   1.000
_cell.length_c   1.000
_cell.angle_alpha   90.00
_cell.angle_beta   90.00
_cell.angle_gamma   90.00
#
_symmetry.space_group_name_H-M   'P 1'
#
loop_
_entity.id
_entity.type
_entity.pdbx_description
1 polymer ?
#
loop_
_entity_poly.entity_id
_entity_poly.type
_entity_poly.pdbx_seq_one_letter_code
_entity_poly.pdbx_strand_id
1 'polypeptide(L)'
;MGNSGSSNKISAQDRAILDMKNQRDKLHQYQKKITVITARETEIARKCLRNGDKTKALLALRRKKYQESLLSKTDAQLAQLEILTQDVEFALVQKDVVFGLQQGTKVLKEIHKEMGGLEAVEKLMGEGEEARAYQREISEMLGGAMSNQDEDEVEDELDALEAEVSGIKMPDAPTQKLPENEVSREDNAKERARRRREEANGQAAEPMLA
;
A
#
# COMPACT_ATOMS: atom_id res chain seq x y z
N MET A 1 -23.21 5.19 45.88
CA MET A 1 -22.34 4.66 44.79
C MET A 1 -22.23 5.75 43.74
N GLY A 2 -21.04 6.34 43.61
CA GLY A 2 -20.79 7.54 42.83
C GLY A 2 -20.83 7.26 41.33
N ASN A 3 -21.74 7.94 40.64
CA ASN A 3 -21.78 8.03 39.19
C ASN A 3 -20.63 8.95 38.75
N SER A 4 -19.43 8.40 38.63
CA SER A 4 -18.28 9.06 38.02
C SER A 4 -18.57 9.25 36.55
N GLY A 5 -19.25 10.35 36.20
CA GLY A 5 -19.41 10.76 34.81
C GLY A 5 -18.02 10.84 34.19
N SER A 6 -17.74 9.95 33.25
CA SER A 6 -16.60 10.04 32.35
C SER A 6 -16.79 11.28 31.48
N SER A 7 -16.47 12.44 32.06
CA SER A 7 -16.27 13.67 31.31
C SER A 7 -15.08 13.37 30.40
N ASN A 8 -15.36 13.05 29.13
CA ASN A 8 -14.37 13.08 28.06
C ASN A 8 -13.76 14.47 28.08
N LYS A 9 -12.62 14.60 28.75
CA LYS A 9 -11.88 15.86 28.86
C LYS A 9 -11.41 16.19 27.46
N ILE A 10 -12.11 17.11 26.81
CA ILE A 10 -11.75 17.65 25.49
C ILE A 10 -10.29 18.05 25.57
N SER A 11 -9.46 17.42 24.74
CA SER A 11 -8.03 17.72 24.72
C SER A 11 -7.79 19.10 24.12
N ALA A 12 -6.66 19.72 24.46
CA ALA A 12 -6.19 20.91 23.75
C ALA A 12 -6.08 20.67 22.23
N GLN A 13 -5.78 19.43 21.82
CA GLN A 13 -5.75 19.01 20.42
C GLN A 13 -7.13 19.06 19.77
N ASP A 14 -8.15 18.52 20.44
CA ASP A 14 -9.53 18.50 19.95
C ASP A 14 -10.08 19.92 19.78
N ARG A 15 -9.73 20.81 20.71
CA ARG A 15 -10.09 22.23 20.61
C ARG A 15 -9.42 22.92 19.42
N ALA A 16 -8.14 22.65 19.18
CA ALA A 16 -7.44 23.19 18.02
C ALA A 16 -8.04 22.69 16.69
N ILE A 17 -8.39 21.40 16.61
CA ILE A 17 -9.05 20.81 15.42
C ILE A 17 -10.42 21.45 15.20
N LEU A 18 -11.19 21.65 16.27
CA LEU A 18 -12.47 22.34 16.20
C LEU A 18 -12.31 23.78 15.70
N ASP A 19 -11.32 24.51 16.20
CA ASP A 19 -11.05 25.88 15.77
C ASP A 19 -10.66 25.96 14.28
N MET A 20 -9.85 25.02 13.78
CA MET A 20 -9.55 24.91 12.35
C MET A 20 -10.80 24.62 11.50
N LYS A 21 -11.65 23.69 11.94
CA LYS A 21 -12.92 23.36 11.25
C LYS A 21 -13.88 24.55 11.25
N ASN A 22 -13.99 25.27 12.37
CA ASN A 22 -14.75 26.51 12.46
C ASN A 22 -14.21 27.60 11.50
N GLN A 23 -12.89 27.70 11.36
CA GLN A 23 -12.25 28.65 10.44
C GLN A 23 -12.58 28.31 8.98
N ARG A 24 -12.50 27.04 8.61
CA ARG A 24 -12.91 26.54 7.28
C ARG A 24 -14.37 26.90 6.97
N ASP A 25 -15.27 26.63 7.92
CA ASP A 25 -16.69 26.92 7.72
C ASP A 25 -16.98 28.43 7.59
N LYS A 26 -16.26 29.27 8.36
CA LYS A 26 -16.31 30.73 8.20
C LYS A 26 -15.81 31.18 6.83
N LEU A 27 -14.74 30.59 6.31
CA LEU A 27 -14.23 30.90 4.98
C LEU A 27 -15.22 30.49 3.88
N HIS A 28 -15.89 29.33 4.00
CA HIS A 28 -16.98 28.96 3.09
C HIS A 28 -18.15 29.95 3.13
N GLN A 29 -18.55 30.41 4.33
CA GLN A 29 -19.57 31.46 4.45
C GLN A 29 -19.13 32.76 3.78
N TYR A 30 -17.87 33.14 3.94
CA TYR A 30 -17.31 34.33 3.32
C TYR A 30 -17.24 34.21 1.79
N GLN A 31 -16.83 33.05 1.28
CA GLN A 31 -16.84 32.69 -0.14
C GLN A 31 -18.24 32.87 -0.74
N LYS A 32 -19.26 32.27 -0.12
CA LYS A 32 -20.67 32.42 -0.55
C LYS A 32 -21.13 33.89 -0.55
N LYS A 33 -20.76 34.66 0.47
CA LYS A 33 -21.08 36.10 0.53
C LYS A 33 -20.42 36.86 -0.62
N ILE A 34 -19.14 36.63 -0.90
CA ILE A 34 -18.45 37.27 -2.02
C ILE A 34 -19.10 36.91 -3.35
N THR A 35 -19.44 35.63 -3.59
CA THR A 35 -20.10 35.22 -4.84
C THR A 35 -21.40 35.99 -5.09
N VAL A 36 -22.22 36.19 -4.05
CA VAL A 36 -23.46 36.99 -4.15
C VAL A 36 -23.17 38.46 -4.45
N ILE A 37 -22.15 39.05 -3.82
CA ILE A 37 -21.77 40.44 -4.08
C ILE A 37 -21.24 40.60 -5.50
N THR A 38 -20.37 39.70 -5.96
CA THR A 38 -19.83 39.69 -7.33
C THR A 38 -20.96 39.61 -8.36
N ALA A 39 -21.95 38.72 -8.14
CA ALA A 39 -23.13 38.63 -9.00
C ALA A 39 -23.90 39.96 -9.04
N ARG A 40 -24.14 40.58 -7.88
CA ARG A 40 -24.80 41.89 -7.79
C ARG A 40 -24.01 43.00 -8.52
N GLU A 41 -22.69 43.01 -8.43
CA GLU A 41 -21.84 43.97 -9.14
C GLU A 41 -21.88 43.77 -10.65
N THR A 42 -22.02 42.53 -11.14
CA THR A 42 -22.24 42.27 -12.57
C THR A 42 -23.58 42.82 -13.05
N GLU A 43 -24.65 42.70 -12.26
CA GLU A 43 -25.94 43.27 -12.61
C GLU A 43 -25.90 44.80 -12.61
N ILE A 44 -25.24 45.42 -11.63
CA ILE A 44 -25.07 46.87 -11.57
C ILE A 44 -24.28 47.35 -12.78
N ALA A 45 -23.19 46.67 -13.14
CA ALA A 45 -22.42 46.99 -14.34
C ALA A 45 -23.28 46.89 -15.60
N ARG A 46 -24.08 45.83 -15.76
CA ARG A 46 -25.03 45.68 -16.89
C ARG A 46 -26.07 46.81 -16.93
N LYS A 47 -26.64 47.20 -15.79
CA LYS A 47 -27.61 48.31 -15.68
C LYS A 47 -26.96 49.65 -16.06
N CYS A 48 -25.77 49.95 -15.57
CA CYS A 48 -25.05 51.17 -15.92
C CYS A 48 -24.70 51.25 -17.41
N LEU A 49 -24.33 50.12 -18.04
CA LEU A 49 -24.08 50.07 -19.47
C LEU A 49 -25.35 50.34 -20.30
N ARG A 50 -26.51 49.80 -19.88
CA ARG A 50 -27.80 50.09 -20.53
C ARG A 50 -28.19 51.57 -20.44
N ASN A 51 -27.84 52.22 -19.35
CA ASN A 51 -28.14 53.63 -19.11
C ASN A 51 -27.10 54.58 -19.76
N GLY A 52 -26.06 54.07 -20.42
CA GLY A 52 -25.01 54.88 -21.05
C GLY A 52 -23.92 55.41 -20.10
N ASP A 53 -24.01 55.12 -18.80
CA ASP A 53 -23.09 55.58 -17.76
C ASP A 53 -21.80 54.75 -17.72
N LYS A 54 -20.89 54.97 -18.67
CA LYS A 54 -19.61 54.24 -18.79
C LYS A 54 -18.71 54.34 -17.55
N THR A 55 -18.65 55.50 -16.90
CA THR A 55 -17.78 55.73 -15.72
C THR A 55 -18.20 54.88 -14.52
N LYS A 56 -19.51 54.80 -14.24
CA LYS A 56 -20.05 53.95 -13.17
C LYS A 56 -19.90 52.46 -13.50
N ALA A 57 -20.09 52.08 -14.77
CA ALA A 57 -19.88 50.71 -15.22
C ALA A 57 -18.41 50.26 -15.00
N LEU A 58 -17.44 51.10 -15.35
CA LEU A 58 -16.01 50.82 -15.11
C LEU A 58 -15.68 50.69 -13.62
N LEU A 59 -16.27 51.51 -12.76
CA LEU A 59 -16.09 51.41 -11.31
C LEU A 59 -16.64 50.08 -10.76
N ALA A 60 -17.84 49.68 -11.20
CA ALA A 60 -18.44 48.41 -10.81
C ALA A 60 -17.58 47.21 -11.27
N LEU A 61 -17.03 47.25 -12.48
CA LEU A 61 -16.12 46.21 -12.98
C LEU A 61 -14.80 46.14 -12.20
N ARG A 62 -14.25 47.29 -11.77
CA ARG A 62 -13.05 47.31 -10.91
C ARG A 62 -13.31 46.68 -9.55
N ARG A 63 -14.46 46.98 -8.93
CA ARG A 63 -14.87 46.34 -7.67
C ARG A 63 -15.05 44.83 -7.84
N LYS A 64 -15.67 44.42 -8.95
CA LYS A 64 -15.86 43.00 -9.27
C LYS A 64 -14.53 42.28 -9.35
N LYS A 65 -13.56 42.84 -10.09
CA LYS A 65 -12.22 42.26 -10.21
C LYS A 65 -11.49 42.18 -8.87
N TYR A 66 -11.66 43.17 -8.01
CA TYR A 66 -11.10 43.13 -6.65
C TYR A 66 -11.72 42.00 -5.82
N GLN A 67 -13.04 41.82 -5.88
CA GLN A 67 -13.74 40.73 -5.20
C GLN A 67 -13.35 39.36 -5.74
N GLU A 68 -13.18 39.21 -7.05
CA GLU A 68 -12.65 37.97 -7.65
C GLU A 68 -11.24 37.66 -7.16
N SER A 69 -10.38 38.68 -7.01
CA SER A 69 -9.04 38.50 -6.45
C SER A 69 -9.08 38.07 -4.97
N LEU A 70 -10.04 38.58 -4.19
CA LEU A 70 -10.25 38.15 -2.81
C LEU A 70 -10.78 36.73 -2.74
N LEU A 71 -11.72 36.37 -3.62
CA LEU A 71 -12.25 35.02 -3.73
C LEU A 71 -11.13 34.00 -4.01
N SER A 72 -10.28 34.29 -5.00
CA SER A 72 -9.14 33.42 -5.34
C SER A 72 -8.16 33.24 -4.17
N LYS A 73 -7.89 34.31 -3.39
CA LYS A 73 -7.07 34.20 -2.18
C LYS A 73 -7.75 33.36 -1.10
N THR A 74 -9.06 33.53 -0.92
CA THR A 74 -9.84 32.74 0.04
C THR A 74 -9.88 31.26 -0.36
N ASP A 75 -10.03 30.95 -1.65
CA ASP A 75 -10.02 29.57 -2.15
C ASP A 75 -8.66 28.90 -1.90
N ALA A 76 -7.55 29.63 -2.12
CA ALA A 76 -6.21 29.14 -1.82
C ALA A 76 -6.01 28.89 -0.31
N GLN A 77 -6.52 29.78 0.55
CA GLN A 77 -6.48 29.60 2.00
C GLN A 77 -7.34 28.43 2.47
N LEU A 78 -8.49 28.22 1.84
CA LEU A 78 -9.38 27.10 2.13
C LEU A 78 -8.70 25.77 1.79
N ALA A 79 -8.11 25.66 0.60
CA ALA A 79 -7.36 24.47 0.19
C ALA A 79 -6.21 24.16 1.16
N GLN A 80 -5.47 25.20 1.60
CA GLN A 80 -4.42 25.04 2.60
C GLN A 80 -4.95 24.51 3.94
N LEU A 81 -6.12 24.97 4.39
CA LEU A 81 -6.75 24.50 5.63
C LEU A 81 -7.27 23.07 5.51
N GLU A 82 -7.77 22.67 4.34
CA GLU A 82 -8.20 21.29 4.07
C GLU A 82 -7.01 20.33 4.15
N ILE A 83 -5.90 20.67 3.49
CA ILE A 83 -4.64 19.91 3.58
C ILE A 83 -4.18 19.80 5.04
N LEU A 84 -4.11 20.93 5.75
CA LEU A 84 -3.69 20.94 7.15
C LEU A 84 -4.59 20.09 8.05
N THR A 85 -5.91 20.11 7.80
CA THR A 85 -6.86 19.30 8.56
C THR A 85 -6.63 17.82 8.32
N GLN A 86 -6.42 17.42 7.05
CA GLN A 86 -6.11 16.05 6.67
C GLN A 86 -4.78 15.58 7.28
N ASP A 87 -3.75 16.42 7.26
CA ASP A 87 -2.44 16.12 7.85
C ASP A 87 -2.55 15.88 9.36
N VAL A 88 -3.35 16.69 10.07
CA VAL A 88 -3.58 16.52 11.51
C VAL A 88 -4.36 15.25 11.81
N GLU A 89 -5.40 14.94 11.02
CA GLU A 89 -6.16 13.69 11.16
C GLU A 89 -5.26 12.48 10.91
N PHE A 90 -4.38 12.55 9.92
CA PHE A 90 -3.39 11.50 9.66
C PHE A 90 -2.36 11.37 10.80
N ALA A 91 -1.87 12.49 11.35
CA ALA A 91 -0.95 12.47 12.48
C ALA A 91 -1.57 11.85 13.75
N LEU A 92 -2.90 12.03 13.96
CA LEU A 92 -3.61 11.35 15.05
C LEU A 92 -3.62 9.84 14.85
N VAL A 93 -3.89 9.36 13.64
CA VAL A 93 -3.84 7.92 13.32
C VAL A 93 -2.42 7.39 13.50
N GLN A 94 -1.41 8.12 13.04
CA GLN A 94 0.00 7.75 13.21
C GLN A 94 0.39 7.60 14.68
N LYS A 95 -0.08 8.52 15.54
CA LYS A 95 0.14 8.43 16.99
C LYS A 95 -0.41 7.11 17.54
N ASP A 96 -1.61 6.72 17.14
CA ASP A 96 -2.24 5.48 17.61
C ASP A 96 -1.51 4.23 17.10
N VAL A 97 -1.04 4.24 15.85
CA VAL A 97 -0.18 3.17 15.30
C VAL A 97 1.12 3.05 16.09
N VAL A 98 1.78 4.16 16.38
CA VAL A 98 3.02 4.15 17.19
C VAL A 98 2.74 3.61 18.60
N PHE A 99 1.62 3.98 19.21
CA PHE A 99 1.22 3.45 20.52
C PHE A 99 0.95 1.94 20.47
N GLY A 100 0.32 1.45 19.40
CA GLY A 100 0.12 0.02 19.13
C GLY A 100 1.44 -0.73 18.97
N LEU A 101 2.38 -0.19 18.19
CA LEU A 101 3.72 -0.76 18.02
C LEU A 101 4.50 -0.79 19.34
N GLN A 102 4.41 0.26 20.16
CA GLN A 102 5.03 0.29 21.48
C GLN A 102 4.47 -0.79 22.40
N GLN A 103 3.15 -1.01 22.41
CA GLN A 103 2.53 -2.08 23.19
C GLN A 103 2.93 -3.46 22.67
N GLY A 104 2.88 -3.68 21.35
CA GLY A 104 3.34 -4.94 20.74
C GLY A 104 4.81 -5.23 21.05
N THR A 105 5.67 -4.21 21.03
CA THR A 105 7.08 -4.35 21.43
C THR A 105 7.23 -4.70 22.91
N LYS A 106 6.39 -4.15 23.80
CA LYS A 106 6.41 -4.50 25.22
C LYS A 106 6.01 -5.96 25.43
N VAL A 107 4.91 -6.40 24.80
CA VAL A 107 4.45 -7.79 24.87
C VAL A 107 5.52 -8.73 24.32
N LEU A 108 6.14 -8.40 23.18
CA LEU A 108 7.21 -9.21 22.62
C LEU A 108 8.41 -9.32 23.57
N LYS A 109 8.77 -8.22 24.24
CA LYS A 109 9.83 -8.23 25.27
C LYS A 109 9.48 -9.11 26.47
N GLU A 110 8.22 -9.11 26.89
CA GLU A 110 7.73 -9.98 27.97
C GLU A 110 7.78 -11.45 27.55
N ILE A 111 7.30 -11.80 26.35
CA ILE A 111 7.40 -13.16 25.79
C ILE A 111 8.87 -13.59 25.69
N HIS A 112 9.75 -12.73 25.18
CA HIS A 112 11.18 -13.04 25.10
C HIS A 112 11.78 -13.28 26.49
N LYS A 113 11.35 -12.55 27.52
CA LYS A 113 11.78 -12.75 28.89
C LYS A 113 11.28 -14.06 29.48
N GLU A 114 10.03 -14.44 29.18
CA GLU A 114 9.42 -15.71 29.61
C GLU A 114 10.02 -16.92 28.90
N MET A 115 10.38 -16.80 27.62
CA MET A 115 11.11 -17.83 26.87
C MET A 115 12.60 -17.95 27.25
N GLY A 116 13.03 -17.28 28.33
CA GLY A 116 14.37 -17.39 28.90
C GLY A 116 15.40 -16.40 28.32
N GLY A 117 14.94 -15.39 27.57
CA GLY A 117 15.76 -14.27 27.12
C GLY A 117 16.90 -14.67 26.18
N LEU A 118 17.97 -13.89 26.21
CA LEU A 118 19.19 -14.19 25.45
C LEU A 118 19.89 -15.45 25.96
N GLU A 119 19.80 -15.70 27.27
CA GLU A 119 20.48 -16.80 27.96
C GLU A 119 19.93 -18.18 27.57
N ALA A 120 18.61 -18.32 27.41
CA ALA A 120 18.03 -19.57 26.90
C ALA A 120 18.33 -19.80 25.43
N VAL A 121 18.44 -18.74 24.62
CA VAL A 121 18.86 -18.85 23.21
C VAL A 121 20.34 -19.24 23.13
N GLU A 122 21.22 -18.65 23.95
CA GLU A 122 22.63 -19.03 24.05
C GLU A 122 22.82 -20.46 24.55
N LYS A 123 22.05 -20.88 25.57
CA LYS A 123 22.06 -22.27 26.06
C LYS A 123 21.59 -23.26 25.01
N LEU A 124 20.52 -22.95 24.27
CA LEU A 124 20.02 -23.79 23.17
C LEU A 124 21.03 -23.89 22.02
N MET A 125 21.72 -22.78 21.68
CA MET A 125 22.79 -22.81 20.68
C MET A 125 23.98 -23.64 21.13
N GLY A 126 24.40 -23.51 22.40
CA GLY A 126 25.46 -24.33 22.99
C GLY A 126 25.10 -25.82 23.00
N GLU A 127 23.91 -26.18 23.48
CA GLU A 127 23.41 -27.57 23.47
C GLU A 127 23.29 -28.12 22.05
N GLY A 128 22.89 -27.30 21.07
CA GLY A 128 22.80 -27.72 19.66
C GLY A 128 24.16 -27.85 18.97
N GLU A 129 25.18 -27.14 19.41
CA GLU A 129 26.58 -27.32 18.96
C GLU A 129 27.20 -28.56 19.59
N GLU A 130 26.97 -28.79 20.88
CA GLU A 130 27.43 -29.96 21.61
C GLU A 130 26.76 -31.25 21.09
N ALA A 131 25.45 -31.23 20.84
CA ALA A 131 24.74 -32.36 20.22
C ALA A 131 25.26 -32.66 18.80
N ARG A 132 25.62 -31.64 18.01
CA ARG A 132 26.24 -31.82 16.69
C ARG A 132 27.68 -32.32 16.76
N ALA A 133 28.41 -31.96 17.81
CA ALA A 133 29.75 -32.49 18.06
C ALA A 133 29.68 -33.95 18.49
N TYR A 134 28.79 -34.29 19.42
CA TYR A 134 28.52 -35.66 19.86
C TYR A 134 28.02 -36.55 18.72
N GLN A 135 27.13 -36.05 17.86
CA GLN A 135 26.71 -36.79 16.66
C GLN A 135 27.89 -37.03 15.72
N ARG A 136 28.77 -36.04 15.53
CA ARG A 136 29.99 -36.21 14.73
C ARG A 136 30.94 -37.24 15.35
N GLU A 137 31.11 -37.21 16.66
CA GLU A 137 31.90 -38.19 17.40
C GLU A 137 31.31 -39.60 17.28
N ILE A 138 29.98 -39.76 17.38
CA ILE A 138 29.31 -41.03 17.11
C ILE A 138 29.52 -41.46 15.66
N SER A 139 29.36 -40.56 14.70
CA SER A 139 29.59 -40.85 13.28
C SER A 139 31.05 -41.21 12.99
N GLU A 140 32.02 -40.63 13.70
CA GLU A 140 33.44 -40.95 13.60
C GLU A 140 33.78 -42.27 14.29
N MET A 141 33.19 -42.57 15.46
CA MET A 141 33.32 -43.88 16.11
C MET A 141 32.64 -44.99 15.31
N LEU A 142 31.49 -44.72 14.70
CA LEU A 142 30.76 -45.66 13.85
C LEU A 142 31.43 -45.83 12.48
N GLY A 143 31.92 -44.74 11.90
CA GLY A 143 32.71 -44.75 10.66
C GLY A 143 34.10 -45.35 10.84
N GLY A 144 34.66 -45.30 12.06
CA GLY A 144 35.90 -46.00 12.43
C GLY A 144 35.69 -47.48 12.81
N ALA A 145 34.45 -47.97 12.81
CA ALA A 145 34.10 -49.36 13.11
C ALA A 145 33.80 -50.22 11.87
N MET A 146 33.78 -49.65 10.65
CA MET A 146 33.89 -50.47 9.44
C MET A 146 35.36 -50.85 9.27
N SER A 147 35.64 -52.15 9.35
CA SER A 147 36.93 -52.68 8.90
C SER A 147 37.02 -52.46 7.39
N ASN A 148 38.23 -52.29 6.83
CA ASN A 148 38.40 -52.26 5.37
C ASN A 148 37.79 -53.50 4.69
N GLN A 149 37.70 -54.63 5.41
CA GLN A 149 36.99 -55.83 4.93
C GLN A 149 35.46 -55.65 4.84
N ASP A 150 34.86 -54.87 5.73
CA ASP A 150 33.43 -54.58 5.69
C ASP A 150 33.14 -53.54 4.59
N GLU A 151 34.08 -52.64 4.29
CA GLU A 151 33.99 -51.74 3.11
C GLU A 151 34.09 -52.52 1.80
N ASP A 152 35.03 -53.46 1.69
CA ASP A 152 35.17 -54.34 0.52
C ASP A 152 33.91 -55.20 0.30
N GLU A 153 33.31 -55.76 1.36
CA GLU A 153 32.09 -56.59 1.26
C GLU A 153 30.84 -55.76 0.87
N VAL A 154 30.77 -54.50 1.32
CA VAL A 154 29.70 -53.56 0.94
C VAL A 154 29.89 -53.03 -0.48
N GLU A 155 31.12 -52.78 -0.93
CA GLU A 155 31.42 -52.45 -2.32
C GLU A 155 31.07 -53.61 -3.26
N ASP A 156 31.39 -54.86 -2.88
CA ASP A 156 31.00 -56.05 -3.64
C ASP A 156 29.47 -56.23 -3.72
N GLU A 157 28.74 -55.97 -2.62
CA GLU A 157 27.26 -55.98 -2.63
C GLU A 157 26.68 -54.84 -3.49
N LEU A 158 27.31 -53.67 -3.49
CA LEU A 158 26.91 -52.53 -4.31
C LEU A 158 27.14 -52.83 -5.80
N ASP A 159 28.28 -53.39 -6.17
CA ASP A 159 28.59 -53.82 -7.54
C ASP A 159 27.63 -54.93 -8.00
N ALA A 160 27.25 -55.85 -7.12
CA ALA A 160 26.25 -56.87 -7.41
C ALA A 160 24.84 -56.27 -7.66
N LEU A 161 24.43 -55.28 -6.86
CA LEU A 161 23.18 -54.54 -7.05
C LEU A 161 23.21 -53.68 -8.31
N GLU A 162 24.33 -53.02 -8.62
CA GLU A 162 24.49 -52.26 -9.85
C GLU A 162 24.47 -53.19 -11.07
N ALA A 163 25.07 -54.38 -11.01
CA ALA A 163 24.99 -55.40 -12.04
C ALA A 163 23.58 -55.98 -12.21
N GLU A 164 22.81 -56.12 -11.12
CA GLU A 164 21.41 -56.54 -11.17
C GLU A 164 20.51 -55.46 -11.80
N VAL A 165 20.74 -54.19 -11.45
CA VAL A 165 20.01 -53.04 -12.00
C VAL A 165 20.40 -52.77 -13.46
N SER A 166 21.67 -52.94 -13.84
CA SER A 166 22.15 -52.75 -15.21
C SER A 166 21.93 -53.98 -16.12
N GLY A 167 21.74 -55.16 -15.54
CA GLY A 167 21.23 -56.37 -16.21
C GLY A 167 19.74 -56.27 -16.60
N ILE A 168 18.99 -55.37 -15.96
CA ILE A 168 17.69 -54.91 -16.45
C ILE A 168 17.96 -53.88 -17.55
N LYS A 169 18.02 -54.33 -18.80
CA LYS A 169 17.80 -53.46 -19.95
C LYS A 169 16.45 -52.77 -19.78
N MET A 170 16.46 -51.56 -19.26
CA MET A 170 15.33 -50.65 -19.32
C MET A 170 14.87 -50.60 -20.78
N PRO A 171 13.58 -50.87 -21.09
CA PRO A 171 13.12 -50.82 -22.46
C PRO A 171 13.35 -49.41 -22.99
N ASP A 172 13.94 -49.33 -24.18
CA ASP A 172 14.22 -48.08 -24.87
C ASP A 172 12.95 -47.22 -24.87
N ALA A 173 13.02 -46.04 -24.27
CA ALA A 173 11.85 -45.19 -24.10
C ALA A 173 11.26 -44.91 -25.49
N PRO A 174 9.94 -45.12 -25.72
CA PRO A 174 9.36 -44.93 -27.05
C PRO A 174 9.56 -43.48 -27.48
N THR A 175 10.39 -43.29 -28.51
CA THR A 175 10.61 -42.00 -29.19
C THR A 175 9.40 -41.68 -30.07
N GLN A 176 8.20 -41.62 -29.47
CA GLN A 176 7.03 -41.14 -30.18
C GLN A 176 7.03 -39.62 -30.09
N LYS A 177 7.43 -38.97 -31.20
CA LYS A 177 7.22 -37.52 -31.40
C LYS A 177 5.74 -37.23 -31.17
N LEU A 178 5.44 -36.57 -30.06
CA LEU A 178 4.12 -36.03 -29.79
C LEU A 178 3.75 -35.06 -30.92
N PRO A 179 2.51 -35.12 -31.45
CA PRO A 179 2.10 -34.25 -32.54
C PRO A 179 2.18 -32.79 -32.10
N GLU A 180 2.97 -32.03 -32.85
CA GLU A 180 3.15 -30.59 -32.71
C GLU A 180 1.82 -29.93 -33.09
N ASN A 181 0.99 -29.69 -32.08
CA ASN A 181 -0.28 -29.01 -32.27
C ASN A 181 0.04 -27.51 -32.41
N GLU A 182 0.30 -27.10 -33.64
CA GLU A 182 0.43 -25.72 -34.09
C GLU A 182 -0.90 -24.98 -33.87
N VAL A 183 -1.23 -24.67 -32.62
CA VAL A 183 -2.13 -23.55 -32.34
C VAL A 183 -1.31 -22.28 -32.51
N SER A 184 -1.28 -21.85 -33.77
CA SER A 184 -0.59 -20.67 -34.28
C SER A 184 -0.76 -19.49 -33.32
N ARG A 185 0.37 -19.07 -32.72
CA ARG A 185 0.46 -17.86 -31.90
C ARG A 185 0.00 -16.62 -32.68
N GLU A 186 -0.02 -16.69 -34.01
CA GLU A 186 -0.49 -15.61 -34.89
C GLU A 186 -2.00 -15.45 -34.86
N ASP A 187 -2.79 -16.52 -34.68
CA ASP A 187 -4.25 -16.43 -34.68
C ASP A 187 -4.77 -15.81 -33.39
N ASN A 188 -4.16 -16.16 -32.25
CA ASN A 188 -4.41 -15.50 -30.96
C ASN A 188 -4.00 -14.01 -30.98
N ALA A 189 -2.95 -13.65 -31.72
CA ALA A 189 -2.53 -12.26 -31.87
C ALA A 189 -3.48 -11.45 -32.78
N LYS A 190 -3.96 -12.05 -33.87
CA LYS A 190 -4.95 -11.44 -34.78
C LYS A 190 -6.31 -11.25 -34.12
N GLU A 191 -6.75 -12.18 -33.28
CA GLU A 191 -8.03 -12.08 -32.57
C GLU A 191 -7.99 -10.96 -31.50
N ARG A 192 -6.87 -10.81 -30.78
CA ARG A 192 -6.66 -9.70 -29.84
C ARG A 192 -6.56 -8.34 -30.53
N ALA A 193 -5.91 -8.28 -31.70
CA ALA A 193 -5.82 -7.06 -32.49
C ALA A 193 -7.18 -6.65 -33.07
N ARG A 194 -8.01 -7.61 -33.47
CA ARG A 194 -9.37 -7.38 -33.96
C ARG A 194 -10.30 -6.85 -32.86
N ARG A 195 -10.25 -7.43 -31.66
CA ARG A 195 -11.00 -6.92 -30.49
C ARG A 195 -10.65 -5.46 -30.15
N ARG A 196 -9.35 -5.11 -30.15
CA ARG A 196 -8.91 -3.72 -29.93
C ARG A 196 -9.41 -2.74 -31.01
N ARG A 197 -9.55 -3.20 -32.25
CA ARG A 197 -10.00 -2.37 -33.36
C ARG A 197 -11.52 -2.17 -33.35
N GLU A 198 -12.27 -3.17 -32.91
CA GLU A 198 -13.72 -3.10 -32.69
C GLU A 198 -14.06 -2.19 -31.49
N GLU A 199 -13.26 -2.22 -30.41
CA GLU A 199 -13.37 -1.29 -29.27
C GLU A 199 -13.06 0.16 -29.66
N ALA A 200 -12.03 0.38 -30.49
CA ALA A 200 -11.67 1.71 -30.98
C ALA A 200 -12.70 2.29 -31.97
N ASN A 201 -13.35 1.43 -32.78
CA ASN A 201 -14.37 1.86 -33.72
C ASN A 201 -15.74 2.09 -33.04
N GLY A 202 -16.01 1.44 -31.90
CA GLY A 202 -17.17 1.70 -31.06
C GLY A 202 -17.11 3.03 -30.30
N GLN A 203 -15.92 3.56 -30.02
CA GLN A 203 -15.72 4.86 -29.36
C GLN A 203 -15.71 6.05 -30.33
N ALA A 204 -15.62 5.81 -31.65
CA ALA A 204 -15.62 6.86 -32.67
C ALA A 204 -17.01 7.11 -33.32
N ALA A 205 -18.06 6.40 -32.88
CA ALA A 205 -19.40 6.43 -33.47
C ALA A 205 -20.52 6.80 -32.49
N GLU A 206 -20.25 7.66 -31.50
CA GLU A 206 -21.28 8.53 -30.94
C GLU A 206 -21.04 9.98 -31.42
N PRO A 207 -22.04 10.63 -32.06
CA PRO A 207 -21.89 11.97 -32.61
C PRO A 207 -21.82 13.01 -31.50
N MET A 208 -21.06 14.08 -31.77
CA MET A 208 -21.19 15.36 -31.08
C MET A 208 -22.66 15.74 -30.85
N LEU A 209 -23.02 16.10 -29.61
CA LEU A 209 -23.89 17.24 -29.33
C LEU A 209 -23.95 17.56 -27.82
N ALA A 210 -23.09 18.52 -27.43
CA ALA A 210 -23.35 19.70 -26.58
C ALA A 210 -22.18 20.03 -25.65
#